data_AF-A0A7Y5Q046-F1
#
_entry.id   AF-A0A7Y5Q046-F1
#
_cell.length_a   1.000
_cell.length_b   1.000
_cell.length_c   1.000
_cell.angle_alpha   90.00
_cell.angle_beta   90.00
_cell.angle_gamma   90.00
#
_symmetry.space_group_name_H-M   'P 1'
#
loop_
_entity.id
_entity.type
_entity.pdbx_description
1 polymer ?
#
loop_
_entity_poly.entity_id
_entity_poly.type
_entity_poly.pdbx_seq_one_letter_code
_entity_poly.pdbx_strand_id
1 'polypeptide(L)'
;MTTLKIEPSMTMEQILKLAPSAQRALFQRYHIGGCSSCGFQPTDTLAQVCKDHNILDVPEVIRTIQLSEEVDNKVQVSPLQVKAWLDAREDFSLIDVRTPEELAISKLAQAEPLDFQNPGKYMSLPKDRRIVFMCRSGMRSLDVAAYFIGHGFTNVHSMTGGILGWSEQVDASVPRY
;
A
#
# COMPACT_ATOMS: atom_id res chain seq x y z
N MET A 1 11.75 17.00 6.00
CA MET A 1 11.48 15.56 5.80
C MET A 1 12.26 14.81 6.86
N THR A 2 11.57 14.16 7.79
CA THR A 2 12.23 13.35 8.83
C THR A 2 12.81 12.12 8.13
N THR A 3 14.12 12.09 7.92
CA THR A 3 14.79 10.94 7.30
C THR A 3 14.54 9.72 8.18
N LEU A 4 13.83 8.73 7.65
CA LEU A 4 13.49 7.51 8.36
C LEU A 4 14.79 6.77 8.71
N LYS A 5 15.13 6.70 10.01
CA LYS A 5 16.41 6.15 10.46
C LYS A 5 16.32 4.63 10.52
N ILE A 6 16.88 3.96 9.52
CA ILE A 6 17.02 2.51 9.46
C ILE A 6 18.51 2.20 9.54
N GLU A 7 18.87 1.32 10.47
CA GLU A 7 20.24 0.87 10.68
C GLU A 7 20.38 -0.63 10.37
N PRO A 8 21.53 -1.11 9.87
CA PRO A 8 21.74 -2.52 9.56
C PRO A 8 21.54 -3.48 10.74
N SER A 9 21.74 -3.00 11.97
CA SER A 9 21.61 -3.77 13.21
C SER A 9 20.17 -3.92 13.70
N MET A 10 19.22 -3.17 13.12
CA MET A 10 17.81 -3.26 13.50
C MET A 10 17.22 -4.59 13.04
N THR A 11 16.32 -5.13 13.86
CA THR A 11 15.59 -6.35 13.50
C THR A 11 14.52 -6.03 12.45
N MET A 12 14.14 -7.05 11.66
CA MET A 12 13.06 -6.92 10.69
C MET A 12 11.74 -6.52 11.36
N GLU A 13 11.46 -6.96 12.59
CA GLU A 13 10.31 -6.50 13.35
C GLU A 13 10.35 -4.98 13.63
N GLN A 14 11.51 -4.46 14.03
CA GLN A 14 11.68 -3.02 14.27
C GLN A 14 11.51 -2.22 12.98
N ILE A 15 12.09 -2.73 11.88
CA ILE A 15 12.00 -2.09 10.56
C ILE A 15 10.55 -2.07 10.08
N LEU A 16 9.82 -3.17 10.17
CA LEU A 16 8.42 -3.24 9.72
C LEU A 16 7.48 -2.36 10.55
N LYS A 17 7.79 -2.11 11.82
CA LYS A 17 7.05 -1.13 12.64
C LYS A 17 7.30 0.31 12.22
N LEU A 18 8.50 0.62 11.72
CA LEU A 18 8.91 1.96 11.31
C LEU A 18 8.61 2.27 9.84
N ALA A 19 8.72 1.26 8.99
CA ALA A 19 8.46 1.30 7.56
C ALA A 19 7.66 0.04 7.18
N PRO A 20 6.32 0.07 7.32
CA PRO A 20 5.45 -1.05 6.93
C PRO A 20 5.64 -1.47 5.47
N SER A 21 6.08 -0.55 4.61
CA SER A 21 6.37 -0.82 3.21
C SER A 21 7.62 -1.69 2.98
N ALA A 22 8.46 -1.91 4.00
CA ALA A 22 9.75 -2.59 3.87
C ALA A 22 9.61 -4.01 3.30
N GLN A 23 8.62 -4.79 3.75
CA GLN A 23 8.42 -6.15 3.23
C GLN A 23 8.12 -6.13 1.72
N ARG A 24 7.23 -5.24 1.27
CA ARG A 24 6.92 -5.09 -0.16
C ARG A 24 8.15 -4.62 -0.93
N ALA A 25 8.88 -3.64 -0.41
CA ALA A 25 10.08 -3.11 -1.05
C ALA A 25 11.16 -4.19 -1.26
N LEU A 26 11.40 -4.99 -0.22
CA LEU A 26 12.35 -6.11 -0.25
C LEU A 26 11.91 -7.19 -1.23
N PHE A 27 10.62 -7.52 -1.27
CA PHE A 27 10.10 -8.51 -2.20
C PHE A 27 10.20 -8.04 -3.65
N GLN A 28 9.82 -6.79 -3.95
CA GLN A 28 9.81 -6.26 -5.31
C GLN A 28 11.21 -6.15 -5.92
N ARG A 29 12.23 -5.78 -5.13
CA ARG A 29 13.58 -5.54 -5.63
C ARG A 29 14.53 -6.73 -5.46
N TYR A 30 14.35 -7.53 -4.41
CA TYR A 30 15.29 -8.60 -4.04
C TYR A 30 14.62 -9.97 -3.90
N HIS A 31 13.31 -10.07 -4.08
CA HIS A 31 12.52 -11.31 -3.89
C HIS A 31 12.63 -11.89 -2.47
N ILE A 32 12.83 -11.03 -1.47
CA ILE A 32 12.93 -11.40 -0.05
C ILE A 32 11.56 -11.23 0.61
N GLY A 33 11.15 -12.20 1.44
CA GLY A 33 9.94 -12.10 2.27
C GLY A 33 8.63 -12.46 1.58
N GLY A 34 8.67 -13.02 0.36
CA GLY A 34 7.49 -13.45 -0.40
C GLY A 34 7.16 -14.95 -0.32
N CYS A 35 8.06 -15.77 0.25
CA CYS A 35 7.92 -17.22 0.35
C CYS A 35 8.64 -17.77 1.59
N SER A 36 8.33 -19.00 2.00
CA SER A 36 8.98 -19.65 3.14
C SER A 36 10.48 -19.90 2.92
N SER A 37 10.92 -20.11 1.67
CA SER A 37 12.33 -20.36 1.33
C SER A 37 13.19 -19.10 1.21
N CYS A 38 12.55 -17.93 1.11
CA CYS A 38 13.18 -16.63 0.87
C CYS A 38 12.79 -15.61 1.95
N GLY A 39 12.25 -16.09 3.07
CA GLY A 39 11.76 -15.27 4.17
C GLY A 39 12.83 -14.94 5.19
N PHE A 40 12.58 -13.88 5.95
CA PHE A 40 13.32 -13.54 7.15
C PHE A 40 12.46 -13.83 8.39
N GLN A 41 13.11 -14.08 9.52
CA GLN A 41 12.46 -14.07 10.81
C GLN A 41 12.33 -12.63 11.34
N PRO A 42 11.29 -12.31 12.13
CA PRO A 42 11.15 -10.98 12.74
C PRO A 42 12.37 -10.56 13.59
N THR A 43 13.10 -11.54 14.13
CA THR A 43 14.31 -11.35 14.94
C THR A 43 15.58 -11.14 14.12
N ASP A 44 15.58 -11.44 12.82
CA ASP A 44 16.76 -11.27 11.97
C ASP A 44 17.07 -9.79 11.82
N THR A 45 18.36 -9.45 11.82
CA THR A 45 18.78 -8.06 11.52
C THR A 45 18.80 -7.82 10.02
N LEU A 46 18.65 -6.57 9.59
CA LEU A 46 18.76 -6.23 8.17
C LEU A 46 20.10 -6.68 7.57
N ALA A 47 21.21 -6.53 8.31
CA ALA A 47 22.52 -7.00 7.90
C ALA A 47 22.55 -8.53 7.72
N GLN A 48 21.91 -9.28 8.61
CA GLN A 48 21.80 -10.73 8.52
C GLN A 48 20.98 -11.16 7.30
N VAL A 49 19.83 -10.52 7.08
CA VAL A 49 18.99 -10.75 5.89
C VAL A 49 19.77 -10.46 4.61
N CYS A 50 20.50 -9.34 4.54
CA CYS A 50 21.32 -9.03 3.36
C CYS A 50 22.39 -10.10 3.13
N LYS A 51 23.06 -10.56 4.20
CA LYS A 51 24.08 -11.61 4.13
C LYS A 51 23.52 -12.94 3.62
N ASP A 52 22.39 -13.38 4.16
CA ASP A 52 21.77 -14.67 3.81
C ASP A 52 21.28 -14.70 2.35
N HIS A 53 20.99 -13.52 1.79
CA HIS A 53 20.57 -13.34 0.40
C HIS A 53 21.71 -12.88 -0.54
N ASN A 54 22.97 -12.92 -0.10
CA ASN A 54 24.15 -12.51 -0.88
C ASN A 54 24.09 -11.06 -1.38
N ILE A 55 23.47 -10.15 -0.63
CA ILE A 55 23.40 -8.72 -0.92
C ILE A 55 24.57 -8.01 -0.25
N LEU A 56 25.44 -7.40 -1.05
CA LEU A 56 26.66 -6.72 -0.59
C LEU A 56 26.44 -5.23 -0.26
N ASP A 57 25.45 -4.58 -0.88
CA ASP A 57 25.16 -3.15 -0.70
C ASP A 57 23.96 -2.95 0.24
N VAL A 58 24.21 -3.13 1.55
CA VAL A 58 23.21 -2.86 2.60
C VAL A 58 22.69 -1.41 2.56
N PRO A 59 23.52 -0.37 2.34
CA PRO A 59 23.03 0.99 2.15
C PRO A 59 21.98 1.14 1.04
N GLU A 60 22.12 0.43 -0.08
CA GLU A 60 21.11 0.44 -1.15
C GLU A 60 19.78 -0.21 -0.73
N VAL A 61 19.83 -1.27 0.07
CA VAL A 61 18.62 -1.89 0.63
C VAL A 61 17.90 -0.90 1.55
N ILE A 62 18.65 -0.20 2.40
CA ILE A 62 18.11 0.85 3.27
C ILE A 62 17.44 1.96 2.44
N ARG A 63 18.12 2.45 1.39
CA ARG A 63 17.55 3.45 0.48
C ARG A 63 16.26 2.95 -0.18
N THR A 64 16.24 1.69 -0.61
CA THR A 64 15.05 1.08 -1.22
C THR A 64 13.85 1.09 -0.26
N ILE A 65 14.06 0.70 1.00
CA ILE A 65 13.01 0.73 2.02
C ILE A 65 12.54 2.16 2.29
N GLN A 66 13.48 3.10 2.45
CA GLN A 66 13.16 4.51 2.69
C GLN A 66 12.36 5.13 1.55
N LEU A 67 12.73 4.86 0.30
CA LEU A 67 12.03 5.36 -0.88
C LEU A 67 10.62 4.77 -0.98
N SER A 68 10.46 3.48 -0.73
CA SER A 68 9.15 2.83 -0.72
C SER A 68 8.24 3.45 0.36
N GLU A 69 8.79 3.72 1.54
CA GLU A 69 8.03 4.34 2.63
C GLU A 69 7.68 5.80 2.33
N GLU A 70 8.59 6.54 1.70
CA GLU A 70 8.30 7.90 1.24
C GLU A 70 7.16 7.92 0.20
N VAL A 71 7.15 6.97 -0.74
CA VAL A 71 6.06 6.81 -1.71
C VAL A 71 4.74 6.53 -0.99
N ASP A 72 4.72 5.57 -0.06
CA ASP A 72 3.49 5.23 0.69
C ASP A 72 2.94 6.42 1.47
N ASN A 73 3.82 7.24 2.07
CA ASN A 73 3.39 8.42 2.79
C ASN A 73 2.82 9.52 1.86
N LYS A 74 3.32 9.63 0.63
CA LYS A 74 2.85 10.63 -0.35
C LYS A 74 1.50 10.31 -0.96
N VAL A 75 1.15 9.03 -1.07
CA VAL A 75 -0.08 8.57 -1.75
C VAL A 75 -1.26 8.41 -0.79
N GLN A 76 -1.05 8.58 0.50
CA GLN A 76 -2.09 8.41 1.49
C GLN A 76 -3.07 9.59 1.52
N VAL A 77 -4.37 9.27 1.51
CA VAL A 77 -5.47 10.24 1.60
C VAL A 77 -6.46 9.81 2.66
N SER A 78 -7.00 10.77 3.43
CA SER A 78 -7.95 10.47 4.50
C SER A 78 -9.35 10.16 3.95
N PRO A 79 -10.18 9.39 4.68
CA PRO A 79 -11.58 9.19 4.31
C PRO A 79 -12.35 10.50 4.13
N LEU A 80 -12.08 11.50 4.99
CA LEU A 80 -12.66 12.84 4.89
C LEU A 80 -12.29 13.56 3.59
N GLN A 81 -11.04 13.41 3.13
CA GLN A 81 -10.60 14.00 1.86
C GLN A 81 -11.29 13.32 0.66
N VAL A 82 -11.42 11.99 0.70
CA VAL A 82 -12.15 11.24 -0.34
C VAL A 82 -13.62 11.67 -0.34
N LYS A 83 -14.25 11.82 0.83
CA LYS A 83 -15.62 12.35 0.95
C LYS A 83 -15.75 13.75 0.36
N ALA A 84 -14.80 14.64 0.63
CA ALA A 84 -14.79 15.99 0.06
C ALA A 84 -14.73 15.96 -1.48
N TRP A 85 -13.91 15.10 -2.08
CA TRP A 85 -13.85 14.92 -3.53
C TRP A 85 -15.16 14.36 -4.11
N LEU A 86 -15.80 13.41 -3.41
CA LEU A 86 -17.13 12.89 -3.81
C LEU A 86 -18.21 13.97 -3.76
N ASP A 87 -18.23 14.78 -2.70
CA ASP A 87 -19.21 15.86 -2.52
C ASP A 87 -19.03 16.97 -3.55
N ALA A 88 -17.78 17.30 -3.89
CA ALA A 88 -17.42 18.23 -4.94
C ALA A 88 -17.63 17.66 -6.36
N ARG A 89 -17.99 16.37 -6.49
CA ARG A 89 -18.12 15.65 -7.76
C ARG A 89 -16.87 15.76 -8.63
N GLU A 90 -15.71 15.71 -8.02
CA GLU A 90 -14.44 15.68 -8.75
C GLU A 90 -14.35 14.40 -9.59
N ASP A 91 -13.68 14.48 -10.74
CA ASP A 91 -13.47 13.31 -11.60
C ASP A 91 -12.31 12.45 -11.10
N PHE A 92 -12.63 11.35 -10.43
CA PHE A 92 -11.68 10.33 -10.01
C PHE A 92 -12.33 8.95 -9.94
N SER A 93 -11.51 7.91 -9.91
CA SER A 93 -11.97 6.53 -9.71
C SER A 93 -11.71 6.10 -8.27
N LEU A 94 -12.76 5.70 -7.54
CA LEU A 94 -12.64 5.03 -6.25
C LEU A 94 -12.75 3.51 -6.48
N ILE A 95 -11.69 2.77 -6.17
CA ILE A 95 -11.59 1.33 -6.47
C ILE A 95 -11.46 0.54 -5.16
N ASP A 96 -12.37 -0.39 -4.94
CA ASP A 96 -12.39 -1.28 -3.79
C ASP A 96 -11.67 -2.59 -4.11
N VAL A 97 -10.52 -2.83 -3.47
CA VAL A 97 -9.65 -3.99 -3.71
C VAL A 97 -9.93 -5.15 -2.74
N ARG A 98 -11.05 -5.08 -1.99
CA ARG A 98 -11.48 -6.16 -1.09
C ARG A 98 -11.99 -7.37 -1.87
N THR A 99 -12.08 -8.52 -1.19
CA THR A 99 -12.59 -9.73 -1.81
C THR A 99 -14.12 -9.67 -2.02
N PRO A 100 -14.68 -10.50 -2.90
CA PRO A 100 -16.14 -10.59 -3.09
C PRO A 100 -16.91 -10.87 -1.79
N GLU A 101 -16.35 -11.67 -0.89
CA GLU A 101 -16.94 -12.00 0.41
C GLU A 101 -17.00 -10.78 1.34
N GLU A 102 -15.91 -10.00 1.38
CA GLU A 102 -15.86 -8.74 2.13
C GLU A 102 -16.85 -7.70 1.58
N LEU A 103 -16.94 -7.62 0.25
CA LEU A 103 -17.90 -6.77 -0.45
C LEU A 103 -19.34 -7.20 -0.17
N ALA A 104 -19.61 -8.49 0.04
CA ALA A 104 -20.95 -8.96 0.39
C ALA A 104 -21.42 -8.49 1.78
N ILE A 105 -20.49 -8.16 2.68
CA ILE A 105 -20.80 -7.65 4.03
C ILE A 105 -21.14 -6.16 3.98
N SER A 106 -20.33 -5.35 3.28
CA SER A 106 -20.54 -3.91 3.17
C SER A 106 -19.89 -3.35 1.90
N LYS A 107 -20.52 -2.34 1.28
CA LYS A 107 -20.01 -1.65 0.08
C LYS A 107 -20.22 -0.15 0.19
N LEU A 108 -19.32 0.62 -0.41
CA LEU A 108 -19.56 2.02 -0.71
C LEU A 108 -20.13 2.11 -2.13
N ALA A 109 -21.29 2.72 -2.31
CA ALA A 109 -21.95 2.80 -3.61
C ALA A 109 -21.11 3.53 -4.68
N GLN A 110 -20.24 4.42 -4.24
CA GLN A 110 -19.33 5.21 -5.06
C GLN A 110 -18.06 4.45 -5.45
N ALA A 111 -17.77 3.32 -4.80
CA ALA A 111 -16.56 2.54 -5.04
C ALA A 111 -16.85 1.39 -6.02
N GLU A 112 -16.03 1.30 -7.07
CA GLU A 112 -16.07 0.18 -8.00
C GLU A 112 -15.24 -0.98 -7.45
N PRO A 113 -15.77 -2.22 -7.37
CA PRO A 113 -14.98 -3.40 -7.07
C PRO A 113 -13.87 -3.61 -8.12
N LEU A 114 -12.64 -3.89 -7.67
CA LEU A 114 -11.54 -4.22 -8.55
C LEU A 114 -11.86 -5.53 -9.30
N ASP A 115 -11.83 -5.45 -10.63
CA ASP A 115 -12.05 -6.60 -11.51
C ASP A 115 -10.73 -7.31 -11.79
N PHE A 116 -10.46 -8.34 -10.98
CA PHE A 116 -9.27 -9.17 -11.12
C PHE A 116 -9.23 -9.98 -12.43
N GLN A 117 -10.38 -10.19 -13.09
CA GLN A 117 -10.44 -10.90 -14.37
C GLN A 117 -10.07 -10.01 -15.56
N ASN A 118 -10.09 -8.69 -15.36
CA ASN A 118 -9.78 -7.71 -16.39
C ASN A 118 -8.76 -6.64 -15.92
N PRO A 119 -7.51 -7.03 -15.61
CA PRO A 119 -6.48 -6.07 -15.22
C PRO A 119 -6.18 -5.05 -16.33
N GLY A 120 -6.37 -5.44 -17.60
CA GLY A 120 -6.19 -4.58 -18.77
C GLY A 120 -7.06 -3.32 -18.75
N LYS A 121 -8.30 -3.42 -18.21
CA LYS A 121 -9.19 -2.27 -17.99
C LYS A 121 -8.48 -1.14 -17.28
N TYR A 122 -7.85 -1.46 -16.14
CA TYR A 122 -7.22 -0.45 -15.30
C TYR A 122 -5.88 0.01 -15.85
N MET A 123 -5.09 -0.89 -16.44
CA MET A 123 -3.80 -0.54 -17.04
C MET A 123 -3.92 0.36 -18.27
N SER A 124 -5.08 0.36 -18.93
CA SER A 124 -5.40 1.22 -20.08
C SER A 124 -5.85 2.64 -19.72
N LEU A 125 -6.07 2.94 -18.42
CA LEU A 125 -6.47 4.27 -17.97
C LEU A 125 -5.36 5.32 -18.23
N PRO A 126 -5.72 6.61 -18.42
CA PRO A 126 -4.75 7.70 -18.47
C PRO A 126 -3.86 7.69 -17.23
N LYS A 127 -2.54 7.86 -17.43
CA LYS A 127 -1.56 7.76 -16.34
C LYS A 127 -1.70 8.86 -15.29
N ASP A 128 -2.30 9.98 -15.67
CA ASP A 128 -2.61 11.14 -14.82
C ASP A 128 -4.01 11.08 -14.20
N ARG A 129 -4.84 10.08 -14.54
CA ARG A 129 -6.16 9.91 -13.94
C ARG A 129 -6.01 9.73 -12.43
N ARG A 130 -6.81 10.48 -11.67
CA ARG A 130 -6.88 10.31 -10.22
C ARG A 130 -7.54 8.97 -9.90
N ILE A 131 -6.81 8.09 -9.23
CA ILE A 131 -7.30 6.79 -8.77
C ILE A 131 -7.08 6.70 -7.26
N VAL A 132 -8.13 6.37 -6.52
CA VAL A 132 -8.09 6.13 -5.08
C VAL A 132 -8.41 4.66 -4.84
N PHE A 133 -7.45 3.91 -4.30
CA PHE A 133 -7.69 2.54 -3.86
C PHE A 133 -8.14 2.51 -2.41
N MET A 134 -9.06 1.61 -2.10
CA MET A 134 -9.45 1.31 -0.72
C MET A 134 -9.52 -0.20 -0.49
N CYS A 135 -9.16 -0.61 0.71
CA CYS A 135 -9.39 -1.98 1.17
C CYS A 135 -10.10 -1.96 2.53
N ARG A 136 -9.96 -3.03 3.32
CA ARG A 136 -10.49 -3.07 4.69
C ARG A 136 -9.85 -2.02 5.61
N SER A 137 -8.52 -2.00 5.72
CA SER A 137 -7.78 -1.18 6.71
C SER A 137 -6.74 -0.22 6.12
N GLY A 138 -6.59 -0.19 4.80
CA GLY A 138 -5.64 0.69 4.09
C GLY A 138 -4.32 0.03 3.67
N MET A 139 -3.97 -1.15 4.20
CA MET A 139 -2.69 -1.81 3.88
C MET A 139 -2.65 -2.37 2.46
N ARG A 140 -3.61 -3.22 2.08
CA ARG A 140 -3.66 -3.81 0.71
C ARG A 140 -3.79 -2.75 -0.39
N SER A 141 -4.43 -1.62 -0.10
CA SER A 141 -4.59 -0.54 -1.09
C SER A 141 -3.29 0.21 -1.33
N LEU A 142 -2.35 0.25 -0.36
CA LEU A 142 -0.99 0.76 -0.60
C LEU A 142 -0.23 -0.13 -1.58
N ASP A 143 -0.34 -1.46 -1.44
CA ASP A 143 0.32 -2.39 -2.35
C ASP A 143 -0.20 -2.24 -3.79
N VAL A 144 -1.51 -2.08 -3.95
CA VAL A 144 -2.13 -1.81 -5.25
C VAL A 144 -1.73 -0.43 -5.78
N ALA A 145 -1.69 0.60 -4.93
CA ALA A 145 -1.22 1.93 -5.33
C ALA A 145 0.23 1.89 -5.84
N ALA A 146 1.13 1.23 -5.10
CA ALA A 146 2.52 1.05 -5.48
C ALA A 146 2.66 0.28 -6.80
N TYR A 147 1.83 -0.74 -7.04
CA TYR A 147 1.78 -1.46 -8.32
C TYR A 147 1.46 -0.51 -9.48
N PHE A 148 0.44 0.34 -9.36
CA PHE A 148 0.08 1.30 -10.41
C PHE A 148 1.17 2.36 -10.63
N ILE A 149 1.78 2.86 -9.56
CA ILE A 149 2.91 3.80 -9.66
C ILE A 149 4.08 3.17 -10.42
N GLY A 150 4.41 1.91 -10.15
CA GLY A 150 5.40 1.15 -10.91
C GLY A 150 5.07 1.00 -12.40
N HIS A 151 3.80 1.12 -12.79
CA HIS A 151 3.32 1.11 -14.18
C HIS A 151 3.10 2.53 -14.75
N GLY A 152 3.72 3.53 -14.13
CA GLY A 152 3.79 4.90 -14.64
C GLY A 152 2.59 5.78 -14.31
N PHE A 153 1.66 5.34 -13.45
CA PHE A 153 0.57 6.20 -12.99
C PHE A 153 1.08 7.25 -12.00
N THR A 154 0.66 8.50 -12.19
CA THR A 154 1.21 9.68 -11.49
C THR A 154 0.24 10.29 -10.46
N ASN A 155 -1.03 9.89 -10.47
CA ASN A 155 -2.08 10.45 -9.61
C ASN A 155 -2.83 9.35 -8.86
N VAL A 156 -2.08 8.50 -8.16
CA VAL A 156 -2.60 7.33 -7.44
C VAL A 156 -2.60 7.60 -5.94
N HIS A 157 -3.67 7.19 -5.28
CA HIS A 157 -3.88 7.38 -3.85
C HIS A 157 -4.36 6.09 -3.17
N SER A 158 -4.07 5.93 -1.88
CA SER A 158 -4.64 4.90 -1.01
C SER A 158 -5.41 5.55 0.13
N MET A 159 -6.66 5.15 0.35
CA MET A 159 -7.47 5.66 1.46
C MET A 159 -6.99 5.07 2.79
N THR A 160 -6.47 5.92 3.67
CA THR A 160 -5.98 5.52 5.00
C THR A 160 -7.11 4.94 5.85
N GLY A 161 -6.84 3.84 6.55
CA GLY A 161 -7.85 3.16 7.36
C GLY A 161 -8.88 2.36 6.55
N GLY A 162 -8.87 2.45 5.22
CA GLY A 162 -9.82 1.74 4.36
C GLY A 162 -11.28 2.00 4.72
N ILE A 163 -12.15 1.01 4.49
CA ILE A 163 -13.57 1.11 4.85
C ILE A 163 -13.82 1.23 6.35
N LEU A 164 -12.91 0.73 7.21
CA LEU A 164 -13.01 0.91 8.65
C LEU A 164 -12.84 2.39 9.03
N GLY A 165 -11.83 3.06 8.46
CA GLY A 165 -11.62 4.49 8.62
C GLY A 165 -12.77 5.32 8.05
N TRP A 166 -13.36 4.90 6.93
CA TRP A 166 -14.59 5.51 6.41
C TRP A 166 -15.75 5.41 7.39
N SER A 167 -15.97 4.22 7.96
CA SER A 167 -17.03 4.00 8.96
C SER A 167 -16.81 4.85 10.21
N GLU A 168 -15.57 5.08 10.63
CA GLU A 168 -15.24 5.91 11.80
C GLU A 168 -15.39 7.41 11.55
N GLN A 169 -14.97 7.88 10.39
CA GLN A 169 -14.79 9.33 10.15
C GLN A 169 -15.88 9.95 9.28
N VAL A 170 -16.58 9.14 8.46
CA VAL A 170 -17.50 9.65 7.43
C VAL A 170 -18.92 9.13 7.62
N ASP A 171 -19.10 7.81 7.74
CA ASP A 171 -20.43 7.20 7.79
C ASP A 171 -20.47 6.00 8.74
N ALA A 172 -20.91 6.26 9.98
CA ALA A 172 -21.03 5.25 11.03
C ALA A 172 -22.08 4.17 10.74
N SER A 173 -22.92 4.32 9.70
CA SER A 173 -23.87 3.28 9.28
C SER A 173 -23.20 2.15 8.51
N VAL A 174 -22.00 2.38 7.96
CA VAL A 174 -21.22 1.36 7.24
C VAL A 174 -20.73 0.30 8.24
N PRO A 175 -21.11 -0.98 8.08
CA PRO A 175 -20.72 -2.04 9.00
C PRO A 175 -19.19 -2.24 9.06
N ARG A 176 -18.68 -2.38 10.28
CA ARG A 176 -17.32 -2.84 10.57
C ARG A 176 -17.35 -4.35 10.80
N TYR A 177 -16.36 -5.03 10.24
CA TYR A 177 -16.13 -6.47 10.36
C TYR A 177 -14.64 -6.71 10.47
#